data_AF-A0A656QHV1-F1
#
_entry.id   AF-A0A656QHV1-F1
#
_cell.length_a   1.000
_cell.length_b   1.000
_cell.length_c   1.000
_cell.angle_alpha   90.00
_cell.angle_beta   90.00
_cell.angle_gamma   90.00
#
_symmetry.space_group_name_H-M   'P 1'
#
loop_
_entity.id
_entity.type
_entity.pdbx_description
1 polymer ?
#
loop_
_entity_poly.entity_id
_entity_poly.type
_entity_poly.pdbx_seq_one_letter_code
_entity_poly.pdbx_strand_id
1 'polypeptide(L)'
;MKPSIHFRVEWDEYEHLKQEAKKRKITHNTLARLYLRDAISGYDRMHEVLLETNQTLQAQVTDLQEAVTKLCILAAGALASSAIPPGLASTMPDSVKDQVRGHIREAIKQGKFIDRAYDNGTFNGD
;
A
#
# COMPACT_ATOMS: atom_id res chain seq x y z
N MET A 1 -4.65 -44.41 2.95
CA MET A 1 -4.23 -44.32 4.37
C MET A 1 -4.60 -42.93 4.87
N LYS A 2 -5.31 -42.78 6.00
CA LYS A 2 -5.64 -41.42 6.52
C LYS A 2 -4.39 -40.84 7.21
N PRO A 3 -4.06 -39.55 7.00
CA PRO A 3 -2.94 -38.92 7.68
C PRO A 3 -3.19 -38.86 9.20
N SER A 4 -2.16 -39.17 9.98
CA SER A 4 -2.21 -39.07 11.45
C SER A 4 -1.69 -37.70 11.88
N ILE A 5 -2.54 -36.93 12.57
CA ILE A 5 -2.22 -35.57 13.04
C ILE A 5 -1.93 -35.64 14.53
N HIS A 6 -0.74 -35.17 14.92
CA HIS A 6 -0.29 -35.15 16.31
C HIS A 6 -0.21 -33.69 16.77
N PHE A 7 -0.99 -33.35 17.80
CA PHE A 7 -0.92 -32.05 18.44
C PHE A 7 0.15 -32.12 19.53
N ARG A 8 1.18 -31.27 19.42
CA ARG A 8 2.10 -31.03 20.53
C ARG A 8 1.51 -29.89 21.34
N VAL A 9 1.09 -30.22 22.55
CA VAL A 9 0.51 -29.29 23.52
C VAL A 9 1.26 -29.49 24.82
N GLU A 10 1.44 -28.40 25.57
CA GLU A 10 2.04 -28.49 26.89
C GLU A 10 1.14 -29.27 27.84
N TRP A 11 1.73 -29.80 28.92
CA TRP A 11 0.99 -30.66 29.85
C TRP A 11 -0.22 -29.95 30.48
N ASP A 12 -0.05 -28.67 30.81
CA ASP A 12 -1.08 -27.84 31.42
C ASP A 12 -2.25 -27.59 30.45
N GLU A 13 -1.93 -27.36 29.17
CA GLU A 13 -2.92 -27.20 28.10
C GLU A 13 -3.68 -28.49 27.85
N TYR A 14 -3.01 -29.64 27.90
CA TYR A 14 -3.64 -30.95 27.75
C TYR A 14 -4.64 -31.23 28.88
N GLU A 15 -4.26 -30.96 30.14
CA GLU A 15 -5.16 -31.13 31.28
C GLU A 15 -6.35 -30.16 31.21
N HIS A 16 -6.14 -28.92 30.80
CA HIS A 16 -7.22 -27.98 30.54
C HIS A 16 -8.19 -28.51 29.47
N LEU A 17 -7.67 -28.97 28.34
CA LEU A 17 -8.46 -29.49 27.22
C LEU A 17 -9.25 -30.74 27.61
N LYS A 18 -8.68 -31.60 28.45
CA LYS A 18 -9.32 -32.79 29.01
C LYS A 18 -10.47 -32.42 29.97
N GLN A 19 -10.28 -31.41 30.82
CA GLN A 19 -11.33 -30.92 31.71
C GLN A 19 -12.50 -30.30 30.93
N GLU A 20 -12.21 -29.50 29.90
CA GLU A 20 -13.24 -28.92 29.04
C GLU A 20 -13.99 -29.97 28.22
N ALA A 21 -13.27 -30.96 27.68
CA ALA A 21 -13.89 -32.06 26.94
C ALA A 21 -14.83 -32.87 27.83
N LYS A 22 -14.47 -33.07 29.11
CA LYS A 22 -15.31 -33.72 30.12
C LYS A 22 -16.60 -32.93 30.38
N LYS A 23 -16.53 -31.60 30.50
CA LYS A 23 -17.73 -30.73 30.65
C LYS A 23 -18.69 -30.89 29.46
N ARG A 24 -18.14 -31.04 28.26
CA ARG A 24 -18.90 -31.17 27.00
C ARG A 24 -19.25 -32.61 26.61
N LYS A 25 -18.91 -33.60 27.45
CA LYS A 25 -19.13 -35.05 27.23
C LYS A 25 -18.58 -35.57 25.89
N ILE A 26 -17.45 -35.03 25.45
CA ILE A 26 -16.75 -35.43 24.22
C ILE A 26 -15.31 -35.85 24.55
N THR A 27 -14.64 -36.53 23.63
CA THR A 27 -13.23 -36.88 23.80
C THR A 27 -12.35 -35.63 23.61
N HIS A 28 -11.23 -35.56 24.33
CA HIS A 28 -10.27 -34.46 24.18
C HIS A 28 -9.79 -34.32 22.73
N ASN A 29 -9.61 -35.42 22.01
CA ASN A 29 -9.21 -35.39 20.60
C ASN A 29 -10.29 -34.77 19.70
N THR A 30 -11.57 -35.03 19.97
CA THR A 30 -12.67 -34.39 19.24
C THR A 30 -12.71 -32.89 19.53
N LEU A 31 -12.53 -32.48 20.79
CA LEU A 31 -12.50 -31.06 21.16
C LEU A 31 -11.31 -30.33 20.51
N ALA A 32 -10.11 -30.92 20.54
CA ALA A 32 -8.93 -30.35 19.90
C ALA A 32 -9.13 -30.14 18.38
N ARG A 33 -9.78 -31.09 17.71
CA ARG A 33 -10.14 -30.95 16.29
C ARG A 33 -11.16 -29.85 16.03
N LEU A 34 -12.13 -29.66 16.93
CA LEU A 34 -13.10 -28.57 16.83
C LEU A 34 -12.40 -27.22 16.99
N TYR A 35 -11.54 -27.06 18.00
CA TYR A 35 -10.75 -25.84 18.17
C TYR A 35 -9.83 -25.56 16.98
N LEU A 36 -9.18 -26.58 16.44
CA LEU A 36 -8.37 -26.40 15.23
C LEU A 36 -9.23 -25.91 14.06
N ARG A 37 -10.40 -26.52 13.84
CA ARG A 37 -11.28 -26.15 12.73
C ARG A 37 -11.80 -24.71 12.90
N ASP A 38 -12.22 -24.35 14.11
CA ASP A 38 -12.69 -23.00 14.41
C ASP A 38 -11.55 -21.99 14.22
N ALA A 39 -10.35 -22.29 14.70
CA ALA A 39 -9.16 -21.45 14.51
C ALA A 39 -8.80 -21.26 13.03
N ILE A 40 -8.82 -22.32 12.22
CA ILE A 40 -8.55 -22.23 10.77
C ILE A 40 -9.62 -21.35 10.10
N SER A 41 -10.90 -21.58 10.39
CA SER A 41 -11.97 -20.78 9.80
C SER A 41 -11.92 -19.30 10.21
N GLY A 42 -11.54 -19.01 11.45
CA GLY A 42 -11.31 -17.64 11.92
C GLY A 42 -10.09 -17.01 11.25
N TYR A 43 -9.01 -17.77 11.11
CA TYR A 43 -7.79 -17.33 10.42
C TYR A 43 -8.07 -16.96 8.97
N ASP A 44 -8.74 -17.83 8.21
CA ASP A 44 -9.07 -17.61 6.80
C ASP A 44 -9.90 -16.33 6.62
N ARG A 45 -10.93 -16.14 7.45
CA ARG A 45 -11.78 -14.95 7.40
C ARG A 45 -11.02 -13.66 7.72
N MET A 46 -10.15 -13.69 8.73
CA MET A 46 -9.32 -12.53 9.07
C MET A 46 -8.32 -12.22 7.95
N HIS A 47 -7.72 -13.25 7.37
CA HIS A 47 -6.79 -13.08 6.25
C HIS A 47 -7.47 -12.53 5.01
N GLU A 48 -8.68 -12.96 4.70
CA GLU A 48 -9.47 -12.43 3.56
C GLU A 48 -9.74 -10.93 3.72
N VAL A 49 -10.18 -10.50 4.91
CA VAL A 49 -10.38 -9.07 5.23
C VAL A 49 -9.07 -8.28 5.16
N LEU A 50 -7.97 -8.85 5.67
CA LEU A 50 -6.65 -8.21 5.58
C LEU A 50 -6.16 -8.08 4.13
N LEU A 51 -6.45 -9.05 3.28
CA LEU A 51 -6.10 -8.98 1.86
C LEU A 51 -6.93 -7.93 1.14
N GLU A 52 -8.24 -7.88 1.38
CA GLU A 52 -9.14 -6.88 0.79
C GLU A 52 -8.75 -5.45 1.19
N THR A 53 -8.43 -5.23 2.47
CA THR A 53 -7.96 -3.93 2.96
C THR A 53 -6.63 -3.54 2.34
N ASN A 54 -5.69 -4.48 2.17
CA ASN A 54 -4.41 -4.21 1.52
C ASN A 54 -4.58 -3.82 0.03
N GLN A 55 -5.45 -4.54 -0.69
CA GLN A 55 -5.77 -4.22 -2.09
C GLN A 55 -6.42 -2.84 -2.21
N THR A 56 -7.34 -2.50 -1.31
CA THR A 56 -7.99 -1.17 -1.29
C THR A 56 -6.99 -0.06 -1.02
N LEU A 57 -6.09 -0.25 -0.05
CA LEU A 57 -5.04 0.72 0.26
C LEU A 57 -4.07 0.91 -0.91
N GLN A 58 -3.67 -0.17 -1.59
CA GLN A 58 -2.81 -0.09 -2.77
C GLN A 58 -3.47 0.68 -3.91
N ALA A 59 -4.77 0.48 -4.15
CA ALA A 59 -5.53 1.24 -5.14
C ALA A 59 -5.56 2.74 -4.77
N GLN A 60 -5.88 3.07 -3.52
CA GLN A 60 -5.90 4.46 -3.05
C GLN A 60 -4.55 5.16 -3.14
N VAL A 61 -3.45 4.46 -2.82
CA VAL A 61 -2.09 5.00 -2.97
C VAL A 61 -1.78 5.30 -4.44
N THR A 62 -2.18 4.40 -5.35
CA THR A 62 -1.99 4.59 -6.79
C THR A 62 -2.75 5.82 -7.30
N ASP A 63 -4.01 5.98 -6.88
CA ASP A 63 -4.84 7.14 -7.23
C ASP A 63 -4.25 8.44 -6.69
N LEU A 64 -3.75 8.42 -5.45
CA LEU A 64 -3.07 9.57 -4.83
C LEU A 64 -1.79 9.93 -5.56
N GLN A 65 -0.96 8.96 -5.93
CA GLN A 65 0.26 9.19 -6.71
C GLN A 65 -0.04 9.81 -8.08
N GLU A 66 -1.12 9.36 -8.73
CA GLU A 66 -1.56 9.95 -10.00
C GLU A 66 -2.04 11.40 -9.80
N ALA A 67 -2.82 11.66 -8.76
CA ALA A 67 -3.30 13.00 -8.42
C ALA A 67 -2.14 13.97 -8.11
N VAL A 68 -1.16 13.53 -7.32
CA VAL A 68 0.07 14.30 -7.05
C VAL A 68 0.83 14.59 -8.34
N THR A 69 0.98 13.60 -9.21
CA THR A 69 1.64 13.81 -10.52
C THR A 69 0.93 14.87 -11.35
N LYS A 70 -0.41 14.83 -11.40
CA LYS A 70 -1.23 15.84 -12.11
C LYS A 70 -1.08 17.23 -11.49
N LEU A 71 -1.08 17.32 -10.15
CA LEU A 71 -0.87 18.58 -9.43
C LEU A 71 0.52 19.17 -9.68
N CYS A 72 1.58 18.35 -9.69
CA CYS A 72 2.93 18.82 -10.02
C CYS A 72 3.01 19.38 -11.45
N ILE A 73 2.34 18.73 -12.42
CA ILE A 73 2.25 19.24 -13.80
C ILE A 73 1.51 20.60 -13.83
N LEU A 74 0.39 20.70 -13.10
CA LEU A 74 -0.39 21.94 -13.01
C LEU A 74 0.42 23.07 -12.37
N ALA A 75 1.12 22.79 -11.26
CA ALA A 75 1.96 23.76 -10.58
C ALA A 75 3.13 24.23 -11.46
N ALA A 76 3.79 23.30 -12.16
CA ALA A 76 4.84 23.65 -13.12
C ALA A 76 4.30 24.50 -14.29
N GLY A 77 3.11 24.17 -14.79
CA GLY A 77 2.41 24.97 -15.80
C GLY A 77 2.02 26.36 -15.30
N ALA A 78 1.54 26.48 -14.07
CA ALA A 78 1.22 27.76 -13.44
C ALA A 78 2.47 28.63 -13.24
N LEU A 79 3.57 28.04 -12.74
CA LEU A 79 4.85 28.73 -12.60
C LEU A 79 5.36 29.25 -13.94
N ALA A 80 5.36 28.42 -14.98
CA ALA A 80 5.80 28.85 -16.30
C ALA A 80 4.87 29.88 -16.94
N SER A 81 3.55 29.78 -16.71
CA SER A 81 2.59 30.81 -17.13
C SER A 81 2.82 32.13 -16.40
N SER A 82 3.15 32.10 -15.11
CA SER A 82 3.47 33.30 -14.31
C SER A 82 4.80 33.94 -14.67
N ALA A 83 5.74 33.17 -15.23
CA ALA A 83 7.00 33.67 -15.77
C ALA A 83 6.83 34.36 -17.14
N ILE A 84 5.68 34.19 -17.80
CA ILE A 84 5.34 34.92 -19.02
C ILE A 84 4.69 36.25 -18.63
N PRO A 85 5.26 37.41 -19.00
CA PRO A 85 4.66 38.70 -18.71
C PRO A 85 3.24 38.79 -19.31
N PRO A 86 2.24 39.26 -18.55
CA PRO A 86 0.88 39.42 -19.05
C PRO A 86 0.87 40.35 -20.27
N GLY A 87 0.37 39.87 -21.41
CA GLY A 87 0.32 40.61 -22.69
C GLY A 87 1.27 40.14 -23.79
N LEU A 88 2.25 39.27 -23.48
CA LEU A 88 3.20 38.71 -24.46
C LEU A 88 2.85 37.28 -24.92
N ALA A 89 1.91 36.61 -24.26
CA ALA A 89 1.55 35.22 -24.58
C ALA A 89 0.95 35.05 -26.00
N SER A 90 0.23 36.06 -26.49
CA SER A 90 -0.40 36.06 -27.83
C SER A 90 0.53 36.51 -28.95
N THR A 91 1.64 37.18 -28.64
CA THR A 91 2.62 37.70 -29.61
C THR A 91 3.93 36.92 -29.63
N MET A 92 4.05 35.89 -28.77
CA MET A 92 5.25 35.08 -28.66
C MET A 92 5.44 34.18 -29.89
N PRO A 93 6.62 34.17 -30.54
CA PRO A 93 6.95 33.23 -31.61
C PRO A 93 6.82 31.78 -31.13
N ASP A 94 6.36 30.88 -32.00
CA ASP A 94 6.12 29.48 -31.62
C ASP A 94 7.39 28.74 -31.15
N SER A 95 8.57 29.16 -31.63
CA SER A 95 9.86 28.68 -31.15
C SER A 95 10.10 28.94 -29.66
N VAL A 96 9.65 30.09 -29.16
CA VAL A 96 9.79 30.47 -27.74
C VAL A 96 8.78 29.72 -26.88
N LYS A 97 7.55 29.50 -27.39
CA LYS A 97 6.55 28.65 -26.70
C LYS A 97 7.05 27.21 -26.55
N ASP A 98 7.67 26.66 -27.58
CA ASP A 98 8.22 25.31 -27.53
C ASP A 98 9.45 25.21 -26.61
N GLN A 99 10.26 26.26 -26.53
CA GLN A 99 11.35 26.36 -25.56
C GLN A 99 10.82 26.39 -24.11
N VAL A 100 9.79 27.18 -23.83
CA VAL A 100 9.14 27.22 -22.50
C VAL A 100 8.53 25.87 -22.16
N ARG A 101 7.84 25.20 -23.09
CA ARG A 101 7.34 23.83 -22.90
C ARG A 101 8.47 22.83 -22.64
N GLY A 102 9.61 22.98 -23.31
CA GLY A 102 10.82 22.21 -23.07
C GLY A 102 11.33 22.37 -21.64
N HIS A 103 11.48 23.61 -21.17
CA HIS A 103 11.90 23.91 -19.80
C HIS A 103 10.92 23.38 -18.75
N ILE A 104 9.61 23.47 -18.99
CA ILE A 104 8.59 22.87 -18.10
C ILE A 104 8.77 21.35 -18.00
N ARG A 105 8.93 20.66 -19.14
CA ARG A 105 9.13 19.20 -19.16
C ARG A 105 10.40 18.80 -18.42
N GLU A 106 11.46 19.56 -18.58
CA GLU A 106 12.74 19.30 -17.92
C GLU A 106 12.69 19.59 -16.41
N ALA A 107 12.02 20.66 -15.99
CA ALA A 107 11.76 20.96 -14.59
C ALA A 107 10.90 19.88 -13.91
N ILE A 108 9.88 19.34 -14.59
CA ILE A 108 9.08 18.20 -14.08
C ILE A 108 9.97 16.95 -13.94
N LYS A 109 10.83 16.69 -14.92
CA LYS A 109 11.75 15.54 -14.89
C LYS A 109 12.76 15.66 -13.74
N GLN A 110 13.31 16.85 -13.52
CA GLN A 110 14.21 17.12 -12.40
C GLN A 110 13.48 17.06 -11.06
N GLY A 111 12.27 17.60 -10.96
CA GLY A 111 11.42 17.48 -9.76
C GLY A 111 11.18 16.02 -9.36
N LYS A 112 10.85 15.13 -10.31
CA LYS A 112 10.72 13.69 -10.07
C LYS A 112 12.03 13.01 -9.64
N PHE A 113 13.17 13.53 -10.09
CA PHE A 113 14.48 13.01 -9.71
C PHE A 113 14.87 13.44 -8.30
N ILE A 114 14.59 14.69 -7.93
CA ILE A 114 14.79 15.24 -6.59
C ILE A 114 13.91 14.54 -5.57
N ASP A 115 12.63 14.33 -5.89
CA ASP A 115 11.67 13.60 -5.05
C ASP A 115 12.18 12.18 -4.74
N ARG A 116 12.64 11.45 -5.76
CA ARG A 116 13.28 10.15 -5.57
C ARG A 116 14.60 10.22 -4.80
N ALA A 117 15.41 11.24 -5.02
CA ALA A 117 16.67 11.40 -4.28
C ALA A 117 16.41 11.70 -2.79
N TYR A 118 15.34 12.43 -2.49
CA TYR A 118 14.89 12.72 -1.14
C TYR A 118 14.37 11.45 -0.43
N ASP A 119 13.50 10.67 -1.09
CA ASP A 119 13.02 9.38 -0.57
C ASP A 119 14.15 8.37 -0.31
N ASN A 120 15.19 8.40 -1.15
CA ASN A 120 16.37 7.53 -1.00
C ASN A 120 17.45 8.11 -0.07
N GLY A 121 17.22 9.29 0.53
CA GLY A 121 18.17 9.94 1.45
C GLY A 121 19.48 10.41 0.80
N THR A 122 19.51 10.56 -0.53
CA THR A 122 20.70 10.94 -1.32
C THR A 122 20.66 12.37 -1.84
N PHE A 123 19.64 13.15 -1.46
CA PHE A 123 19.52 14.54 -1.86
C PHE A 123 20.43 15.45 -1.01
N ASN A 124 21.52 15.96 -1.61
CA ASN A 124 22.35 17.02 -1.04
C ASN A 124 21.89 18.36 -1.62
N GLY A 125 21.24 19.18 -0.79
CA GLY A 125 20.61 20.44 -1.19
C GLY A 125 21.57 21.64 -1.23
N ASP A 126 22.71 21.50 -1.92
CA ASP A 126 23.61 22.63 -2.19
C ASP A 126 23.06 23.57 -3.28
#